data_AF-A0A7Y0BE19-F1
#
_entry.id   AF-A0A7Y0BE19-F1
#
_cell.length_a   1.000
_cell.length_b   1.000
_cell.length_c   1.000
_cell.angle_alpha   90.00
_cell.angle_beta   90.00
_cell.angle_gamma   90.00
#
_symmetry.space_group_name_H-M   'P 1'
#
loop_
_entity.id
_entity.type
_entity.pdbx_description
1 polymer ?
#
loop_
_entity_poly.entity_id
_entity_poly.type
_entity_poly.pdbx_seq_one_letter_code
_entity_poly.pdbx_strand_id
1 'polypeptide(L)'
;MTHTPASPADVLALFATATHERAVDIAASTVTVRGADGTSFALTPGHINEVARVAFTSGQCHALARAVSDATGWPMALLADDECIYDSDLCGDDDIAEGLCACQLDHVVVVHPNGQHIDINGMFNPGAVPDYDGARTVPMTAHLWQHLLDSPHWRPPALDVARTFVAPLLASLS
;
A
#
# COMPACT_ATOMS: atom_id res chain seq x y z
N MET A 1 7.60 2.04 -66.02
CA MET A 1 7.67 2.70 -64.71
C MET A 1 7.92 1.61 -63.68
N THR A 2 9.16 1.44 -63.26
CA THR A 2 9.59 0.38 -62.33
C THR A 2 9.64 0.96 -60.92
N HIS A 3 8.78 0.46 -60.04
CA HIS A 3 8.83 0.78 -58.61
C HIS A 3 9.96 -0.03 -57.95
N THR A 4 10.94 0.67 -57.40
CA THR A 4 11.96 0.10 -56.53
C THR A 4 11.34 -0.19 -55.16
N PRO A 5 11.36 -1.43 -54.64
CA PRO A 5 10.91 -1.70 -53.28
C PRO A 5 11.94 -1.18 -52.27
N ALA A 6 11.44 -0.60 -51.18
CA ALA A 6 12.25 -0.09 -50.06
C ALA A 6 13.09 -1.21 -49.42
N SER A 7 14.28 -0.85 -48.95
CA SER A 7 15.22 -1.77 -48.32
C SER A 7 14.66 -2.33 -47.00
N PRO A 8 14.93 -3.60 -46.64
CA PRO A 8 14.56 -4.15 -45.33
C PRO A 8 15.09 -3.33 -44.13
N ALA A 9 16.18 -2.57 -44.35
CA ALA A 9 16.74 -1.67 -43.33
C ALA A 9 15.84 -0.45 -43.03
N ASP A 10 15.07 0.02 -44.02
CA ASP A 10 14.17 1.18 -43.86
C ASP A 10 12.91 0.81 -43.06
N VAL A 11 12.52 -0.46 -43.08
CA VAL A 11 11.38 -0.97 -42.31
C VAL A 11 11.73 -1.10 -40.83
N LEU A 12 12.95 -1.54 -40.49
CA LEU A 12 13.39 -1.70 -39.09
C LEU A 12 13.59 -0.36 -38.36
N ALA A 13 14.00 0.71 -39.06
CA ALA A 13 14.15 2.03 -38.45
C ALA A 13 12.79 2.67 -38.10
N LEU A 14 11.71 2.31 -38.79
CA LEU A 14 10.36 2.86 -38.54
C LEU A 14 9.66 2.23 -37.32
N PHE A 15 10.02 1.00 -36.95
CA PHE A 15 9.44 0.32 -35.78
C PHE A 15 10.16 0.61 -34.45
N ALA A 16 11.42 1.05 -34.50
CA ALA A 16 12.21 1.36 -33.31
C ALA A 16 11.90 2.74 -32.71
N THR A 17 11.48 3.72 -33.52
CA THR A 17 11.12 5.07 -33.05
C THR A 17 9.68 5.16 -32.56
N ALA A 18 8.75 4.41 -33.16
CA ALA A 18 7.32 4.44 -32.79
C ALA A 18 7.01 3.78 -31.43
N THR A 19 7.94 3.02 -30.85
CA THR A 19 7.75 2.35 -29.55
C THR A 19 8.24 3.19 -28.36
N HIS A 20 9.05 4.23 -28.57
CA HIS A 20 9.50 5.11 -27.49
C HIS A 20 8.55 6.29 -27.22
N GLU A 21 7.86 6.81 -28.25
CA GLU A 21 6.96 7.97 -28.08
C GLU A 21 5.57 7.61 -27.53
N ARG A 22 5.17 6.33 -27.60
CA ARG A 22 3.86 5.88 -27.07
C ARG A 22 3.87 5.40 -25.62
N ALA A 23 5.05 5.25 -25.01
CA ALA A 23 5.19 4.82 -23.63
C ALA A 23 5.12 5.99 -22.62
N VAL A 24 5.19 7.24 -23.10
CA VAL A 24 5.34 8.43 -22.26
C VAL A 24 4.00 9.01 -21.77
N ASP A 25 2.86 8.60 -22.34
CA ASP A 25 1.56 9.26 -22.07
C ASP A 25 0.58 8.46 -21.19
N ILE A 26 0.98 7.30 -20.64
CA ILE A 26 0.12 6.49 -19.75
C ILE A 26 0.49 6.67 -18.25
N ALA A 27 1.65 7.25 -17.94
CA ALA A 27 2.16 7.35 -16.56
C ALA A 27 1.58 8.50 -15.72
N ALA A 28 0.72 9.36 -16.28
CA ALA A 28 0.20 10.56 -15.60
C ALA A 28 -1.29 10.51 -15.22
N SER A 29 -2.00 9.41 -15.53
CA SER A 29 -3.42 9.31 -15.18
C SER A 29 -3.57 9.03 -13.68
N THR A 30 -4.32 9.88 -12.98
CA THR A 30 -4.62 9.65 -11.58
C THR A 30 -5.62 8.51 -11.40
N VAL A 31 -5.44 7.73 -10.32
CA VAL A 31 -6.37 6.69 -9.87
C VAL A 31 -6.94 7.10 -8.52
N THR A 32 -8.26 7.06 -8.38
CA THR A 32 -8.92 7.41 -7.12
C THR A 32 -9.00 6.20 -6.20
N VAL A 33 -8.48 6.35 -4.98
CA VAL A 33 -8.70 5.40 -3.87
C VAL A 33 -9.52 6.06 -2.77
N ARG A 34 -10.09 5.24 -1.87
CA ARG A 34 -10.91 5.70 -0.75
C ARG A 34 -10.19 5.47 0.58
N GLY A 35 -10.15 6.48 1.44
CA GLY A 35 -9.76 6.33 2.84
C GLY A 35 -10.83 5.64 3.69
N ALA A 36 -10.50 5.41 4.96
CA ALA A 36 -11.39 4.77 5.93
C ALA A 36 -12.74 5.51 6.04
N ASP A 37 -12.68 6.84 6.18
CA ASP A 37 -13.84 7.76 6.26
C ASP A 37 -14.61 7.93 4.93
N GLY A 38 -14.13 7.32 3.83
CA GLY A 38 -14.71 7.46 2.50
C GLY A 38 -14.18 8.65 1.69
N THR A 39 -13.24 9.43 2.23
CA THR A 39 -12.55 10.51 1.50
C THR A 39 -11.86 9.94 0.25
N SER A 40 -11.97 10.65 -0.88
CA SER A 40 -11.33 10.28 -2.15
C SER A 40 -9.93 10.88 -2.25
N PHE A 41 -8.96 10.05 -2.58
CA PHE A 41 -7.59 10.48 -2.88
C PHE A 41 -7.24 10.17 -4.33
N ALA A 42 -6.90 11.19 -5.11
CA ALA A 42 -6.44 11.04 -6.49
C ALA A 42 -4.92 10.78 -6.49
N LEU A 43 -4.54 9.51 -6.65
CA LEU A 43 -3.15 9.07 -6.61
C LEU A 43 -2.55 9.03 -8.00
N THR A 44 -1.26 9.39 -8.12
CA THR A 44 -0.48 9.08 -9.31
C THR A 44 0.27 7.77 -9.05
N PRO A 45 -0.02 6.68 -9.78
CA PRO A 45 0.65 5.40 -9.57
C PRO A 45 2.18 5.53 -9.60
N GLY A 46 2.85 4.92 -8.62
CA GLY A 46 4.30 4.94 -8.50
C GLY A 46 4.94 6.26 -8.05
N HIS A 47 4.16 7.27 -7.66
CA HIS A 47 4.70 8.54 -7.17
C HIS A 47 4.32 8.82 -5.72
N ILE A 48 5.27 8.64 -4.80
CA ILE A 48 5.08 8.93 -3.37
C ILE A 48 5.13 10.44 -3.15
N ASN A 49 3.95 11.06 -3.07
CA ASN A 49 3.75 12.46 -2.71
C ASN A 49 2.84 12.56 -1.47
N GLU A 50 2.53 13.78 -1.04
CA GLU A 50 1.69 14.00 0.15
C GLU A 50 0.31 13.33 0.05
N VAL A 51 -0.32 13.35 -1.12
CA VAL A 51 -1.64 12.72 -1.31
C VAL A 51 -1.55 11.21 -1.14
N ALA A 52 -0.48 10.57 -1.65
CA ALA A 52 -0.23 9.16 -1.43
C ALA A 52 0.02 8.85 0.05
N ARG A 53 0.81 9.69 0.74
CA ARG A 53 1.07 9.54 2.17
C ARG A 53 -0.23 9.53 2.97
N VAL A 54 -1.07 10.55 2.79
CA VAL A 54 -2.36 10.64 3.48
C VAL A 54 -3.28 9.47 3.11
N ALA A 55 -3.37 9.08 1.84
CA ALA A 55 -4.24 7.97 1.44
C ALA A 55 -3.85 6.64 2.10
N PHE A 56 -2.53 6.37 2.18
CA PHE A 56 -2.02 5.14 2.76
C PHE A 56 -1.92 5.19 4.29
N THR A 57 -1.86 6.36 4.94
CA THR A 57 -2.02 6.45 6.40
C THR A 57 -3.47 6.43 6.84
N SER A 58 -4.40 7.01 6.06
CA SER A 58 -5.81 7.17 6.42
C SER A 58 -6.75 6.10 5.82
N GLY A 59 -6.31 4.84 5.80
CA GLY A 59 -7.20 3.70 5.50
C GLY A 59 -6.87 2.87 4.26
N GLN A 60 -5.67 3.02 3.68
CA GLN A 60 -5.11 2.04 2.72
C GLN A 60 -3.79 1.43 3.20
N CYS A 61 -3.43 1.60 4.47
CA CYS A 61 -2.18 1.10 5.07
C CYS A 61 -2.02 -0.41 4.86
N HIS A 62 -3.09 -1.18 5.10
CA HIS A 62 -3.15 -2.62 4.91
C HIS A 62 -2.98 -3.05 3.44
N ALA A 63 -3.45 -2.23 2.48
CA ALA A 63 -3.23 -2.51 1.06
C ALA A 63 -1.76 -2.37 0.69
N LEU A 64 -1.09 -1.31 1.16
CA LEU A 64 0.34 -1.10 0.94
C LEU A 64 1.18 -2.14 1.66
N ALA A 65 0.91 -2.37 2.94
CA ALA A 65 1.64 -3.36 3.73
C ALA A 65 1.53 -4.75 3.09
N ARG A 66 0.34 -5.13 2.62
CA ARG A 66 0.16 -6.38 1.89
C ARG A 66 0.95 -6.44 0.59
N ALA A 67 0.93 -5.37 -0.20
CA ALA A 67 1.67 -5.32 -1.46
C ALA A 67 3.19 -5.42 -1.25
N VAL A 68 3.73 -4.77 -0.21
CA VAL A 68 5.15 -4.86 0.16
C VAL A 68 5.49 -6.25 0.67
N SER A 69 4.64 -6.83 1.53
CA SER A 69 4.81 -8.20 2.05
C SER A 69 4.83 -9.23 0.90
N ASP A 70 3.89 -9.16 -0.04
CA ASP A 70 3.84 -10.04 -1.21
C ASP A 70 5.11 -9.92 -2.08
N ALA A 71 5.68 -8.72 -2.21
CA ALA A 71 6.85 -8.47 -3.04
C ALA A 71 8.19 -8.87 -2.39
N THR A 72 8.26 -8.87 -1.05
CA THR A 72 9.51 -9.04 -0.29
C THR A 72 9.56 -10.33 0.53
N GLY A 73 8.41 -10.92 0.83
CA GLY A 73 8.26 -12.01 1.80
C GLY A 73 8.36 -11.56 3.27
N TRP A 74 8.45 -10.25 3.55
CA TRP A 74 8.53 -9.74 4.91
C TRP A 74 7.16 -9.83 5.62
N PRO A 75 7.13 -10.17 6.92
CA PRO A 75 5.88 -10.30 7.66
C PRO A 75 5.21 -8.94 7.84
N MET A 76 3.88 -8.93 7.95
CA MET A 76 3.12 -7.74 8.36
C MET A 76 2.88 -7.74 9.87
N ALA A 77 2.62 -6.57 10.42
CA ALA A 77 2.13 -6.39 11.78
C ALA A 77 1.01 -5.35 11.81
N LEU A 78 0.10 -5.52 12.76
CA LEU A 78 -0.88 -4.53 13.15
C LEU A 78 -0.31 -3.69 14.30
N LEU A 79 -0.49 -2.37 14.23
CA LEU A 79 -0.32 -1.45 15.34
C LEU A 79 -1.72 -1.24 15.94
N ALA A 80 -1.85 -1.64 17.19
CA ALA A 80 -3.10 -1.57 17.93
C ALA A 80 -3.02 -0.51 19.02
N ASP A 81 -4.12 0.22 19.18
CA ASP A 81 -4.29 1.17 20.27
C ASP A 81 -4.50 0.46 21.60
N ASP A 82 -4.03 1.10 22.68
CA ASP A 82 -4.19 0.58 24.04
C ASP A 82 -5.66 0.57 24.49
N GLU A 83 -6.48 1.47 23.95
CA GLU A 83 -7.89 1.64 24.32
C GLU A 83 -8.77 1.81 23.08
N CYS A 84 -10.04 1.38 23.18
CA CYS A 84 -11.03 1.67 22.15
C CYS A 84 -11.46 3.15 22.24
N ILE A 85 -11.04 3.95 21.27
CA ILE A 85 -11.21 5.42 21.30
C ILE A 85 -12.67 5.84 21.11
N TYR A 86 -13.49 5.03 20.43
CA TYR A 86 -14.82 5.45 19.96
C TYR A 86 -15.99 4.69 20.56
N ASP A 87 -15.86 3.38 20.82
CA ASP A 87 -16.95 2.57 21.34
C ASP A 87 -16.45 1.26 21.96
N SER A 88 -16.49 1.15 23.29
CA SER A 88 -16.15 -0.08 24.00
C SER A 88 -17.14 -1.22 23.73
N ASP A 89 -18.34 -0.93 23.23
CA ASP A 89 -19.35 -1.94 22.91
C ASP A 89 -18.99 -2.71 21.62
N LEU A 90 -17.97 -2.27 20.88
CA LEU A 90 -17.38 -3.01 19.75
C LEU A 90 -16.40 -4.11 20.18
N CYS A 91 -16.09 -4.20 21.48
CA CYS A 91 -15.49 -5.39 22.07
C CYS A 91 -16.55 -6.48 22.22
N GLY A 92 -16.76 -7.28 21.17
CA GLY A 92 -17.53 -8.53 21.28
C GLY A 92 -16.81 -9.58 22.13
N ASP A 93 -17.50 -10.68 22.44
CA ASP A 93 -16.91 -11.83 23.14
C ASP A 93 -15.83 -12.58 22.31
N ASP A 94 -15.68 -12.22 21.03
CA ASP A 94 -14.73 -12.84 20.12
C ASP A 94 -13.36 -12.16 20.20
N ASP A 95 -12.37 -12.90 20.72
CA ASP A 95 -10.96 -12.52 20.69
C ASP A 95 -10.44 -12.56 19.24
N ILE A 96 -10.33 -11.40 18.60
CA ILE A 96 -9.90 -11.26 17.21
C ILE A 96 -8.39 -11.51 17.07
N ALA A 97 -7.62 -11.12 18.09
CA ALA A 97 -6.20 -11.44 18.23
C ALA A 97 -5.67 -11.04 19.62
N GLU A 98 -5.17 -12.01 20.40
CA GLU A 98 -4.44 -11.77 21.66
C GLU A 98 -5.12 -10.79 22.65
N GLY A 99 -6.45 -10.91 22.80
CA GLY A 99 -7.28 -10.08 23.65
C GLY A 99 -7.58 -8.69 23.08
N LEU A 100 -7.35 -8.45 21.78
CA LEU A 100 -7.69 -7.19 21.13
C LEU A 100 -9.14 -7.17 20.66
N CYS A 101 -9.76 -6.01 20.87
CA CYS A 101 -11.05 -5.68 20.27
C CYS A 101 -10.89 -5.12 18.85
N ALA A 102 -11.95 -5.23 18.04
CA ALA A 102 -11.97 -4.67 16.69
C ALA A 102 -11.69 -3.16 16.66
N CYS A 103 -12.12 -2.44 17.70
CA CYS A 103 -11.91 -0.99 17.86
C CYS A 103 -10.49 -0.59 18.21
N GLN A 104 -9.60 -1.53 18.52
CA GLN A 104 -8.19 -1.27 18.79
C GLN A 104 -7.32 -1.46 17.54
N LEU A 105 -7.86 -2.00 16.44
CA LEU A 105 -7.10 -2.25 15.23
C LEU A 105 -7.02 -0.96 14.41
N ASP A 106 -5.85 -0.34 14.29
CA ASP A 106 -5.74 0.99 13.68
C ASP A 106 -4.86 1.01 12.41
N HIS A 107 -3.61 0.51 12.49
CA HIS A 107 -2.66 0.64 11.37
C HIS A 107 -1.91 -0.64 11.05
N VAL A 108 -1.60 -0.88 9.78
CA VAL A 108 -0.85 -2.07 9.34
C VAL A 108 0.46 -1.65 8.68
N VAL A 109 1.55 -2.26 9.14
CA VAL A 109 2.92 -2.05 8.67
C VAL A 109 3.53 -3.36 8.16
N VAL A 110 4.66 -3.24 7.45
CA VAL A 110 5.56 -4.39 7.20
C VAL A 110 6.72 -4.35 8.18
N VAL A 111 7.13 -5.52 8.68
CA VAL A 111 8.30 -5.66 9.56
C VAL A 111 9.51 -6.07 8.72
N HIS A 112 10.45 -5.16 8.55
CA HIS A 112 11.72 -5.40 7.87
C HIS A 112 12.57 -6.42 8.65
N PRO A 113 13.49 -7.18 8.00
CA PRO A 113 14.33 -8.17 8.68
C PRO A 113 15.21 -7.64 9.82
N ASN A 114 15.45 -6.34 9.89
CA ASN A 114 16.16 -5.70 11.01
C ASN A 114 15.24 -5.34 12.20
N GLY A 115 13.95 -5.68 12.12
CA GLY A 115 12.93 -5.40 13.13
C GLY A 115 12.25 -4.02 13.02
N GLN A 116 12.62 -3.20 12.04
CA GLN A 116 11.96 -1.90 11.82
C GLN A 116 10.61 -2.04 11.11
N HIS A 117 9.71 -1.10 11.36
CA HIS A 117 8.39 -1.03 10.74
C HIS A 117 8.43 -0.13 9.51
N ILE A 118 7.84 -0.60 8.42
CA ILE A 118 7.72 0.12 7.16
C ILE A 118 6.26 0.49 6.93
N ASP A 119 6.03 1.78 6.72
CA ASP A 119 4.77 2.34 6.23
C ASP A 119 5.05 3.16 4.93
N ILE A 120 4.08 3.95 4.47
CA ILE A 120 4.29 4.85 3.32
C ILE A 120 5.31 5.98 3.59
N ASN A 121 5.50 6.36 4.85
CA ASN A 121 6.36 7.44 5.32
C ASN A 121 7.82 7.05 5.46
N GLY A 122 8.11 5.76 5.51
CA GLY A 122 9.48 5.24 5.48
C GLY A 122 9.64 4.06 6.42
N MET A 123 10.76 4.05 7.13
CA MET A 123 11.15 2.96 8.02
C MET A 123 11.44 3.50 9.41
N PHE A 124 10.83 2.89 10.42
CA PHE A 124 10.78 3.38 11.78
C PHE A 124 11.17 2.29 12.78
N ASN A 125 11.70 2.70 13.93
CA ASN A 125 11.85 1.76 15.04
C ASN A 125 10.47 1.33 15.56
N PRO A 126 10.34 0.13 16.15
CA PRO A 126 9.11 -0.27 16.82
C PRO A 126 8.64 0.79 17.83
N GLY A 127 7.34 1.13 17.78
CA GLY A 127 6.73 2.15 18.64
C GLY A 127 7.05 3.60 18.26
N ALA A 128 7.69 3.86 17.11
CA ALA A 128 8.02 5.20 16.63
C ALA A 128 7.44 5.49 15.23
N VAL A 129 6.35 4.81 14.86
CA VAL A 129 5.61 5.10 13.62
C VAL A 129 4.77 6.35 13.89
N PRO A 130 4.86 7.41 13.06
CA PRO A 130 4.12 8.65 13.29
C PRO A 130 2.63 8.41 13.46
N ASP A 131 2.02 9.12 14.42
CA ASP A 131 0.60 8.98 14.84
C ASP A 131 0.26 7.67 15.58
N TYR A 132 1.19 6.72 15.69
CA TYR A 132 1.02 5.44 16.39
C TYR A 132 2.15 5.20 17.41
N ASP A 133 2.62 6.27 18.04
CA ASP A 133 3.70 6.22 19.03
C ASP A 133 3.29 5.36 20.22
N GLY A 134 4.13 4.37 20.57
CA GLY A 134 3.86 3.44 21.66
C GLY A 134 2.81 2.36 21.38
N ALA A 135 2.17 2.35 20.20
CA ALA A 135 1.15 1.35 19.86
C ALA A 135 1.66 -0.09 19.99
N ARG A 136 0.79 -0.98 20.48
CA ARG A 136 1.10 -2.40 20.62
C ARG A 136 1.27 -3.00 19.23
N THR A 137 2.40 -3.66 18.99
CA THR A 137 2.64 -4.37 17.74
C THR A 137 2.17 -5.81 17.85
N VAL A 138 1.23 -6.21 16.99
CA VAL A 138 0.68 -7.57 16.94
C VAL A 138 1.02 -8.21 15.58
N PRO A 139 1.63 -9.40 15.54
CA PRO A 139 1.90 -10.08 14.28
C PRO A 139 0.64 -10.29 13.45
N MET A 140 0.71 -9.98 12.16
CA MET A 140 -0.42 -10.17 11.25
C MET A 140 -0.58 -11.67 10.91
N THR A 141 -1.53 -12.33 11.58
CA THR A 141 -1.89 -13.72 11.27
C THR A 141 -2.88 -13.79 10.09
N ALA A 142 -3.07 -14.98 9.52
CA ALA A 142 -4.07 -15.19 8.49
C ALA A 142 -5.50 -14.91 8.99
N HIS A 143 -5.77 -15.22 10.26
CA HIS A 143 -7.07 -14.95 10.89
C HIS A 143 -7.31 -13.45 11.04
N LEU A 144 -6.33 -12.71 11.57
CA LEU A 144 -6.42 -11.25 11.72
C LEU A 144 -6.56 -10.56 10.36
N TRP A 145 -5.79 -10.99 9.36
CA TRP A 145 -5.92 -10.48 8.00
C TRP A 145 -7.33 -10.72 7.42
N GLN A 146 -7.88 -11.91 7.60
CA GLN A 146 -9.24 -12.23 7.14
C GLN A 146 -10.28 -11.35 7.85
N HIS A 147 -10.12 -11.11 9.16
CA HIS A 147 -10.97 -10.20 9.90
C HIS A 147 -10.95 -8.77 9.32
N LEU A 148 -9.77 -8.24 8.96
CA LEU A 148 -9.67 -6.93 8.30
C LEU A 148 -10.42 -6.90 6.95
N LEU A 149 -10.40 -8.00 6.19
CA LEU A 149 -11.10 -8.06 4.91
C LEU A 149 -12.62 -8.14 5.04
N ASP A 150 -13.11 -8.80 6.09
CA ASP A 150 -14.54 -9.00 6.33
C ASP A 150 -15.17 -7.85 7.14
N SER A 151 -14.35 -7.04 7.80
CA SER A 151 -14.80 -5.92 8.63
C SER A 151 -15.38 -4.78 7.79
N PRO A 152 -16.58 -4.27 8.13
CA PRO A 152 -17.15 -3.10 7.47
C PRO A 152 -16.41 -1.79 7.79
N HIS A 153 -15.56 -1.79 8.83
CA HIS A 153 -14.77 -0.62 9.26
C HIS A 153 -13.50 -0.44 8.42
N TRP A 154 -13.01 -1.54 7.84
CA TRP A 154 -11.85 -1.54 6.95
C TRP A 154 -12.31 -1.48 5.50
N ARG A 155 -11.66 -0.64 4.70
CA ARG A 155 -11.98 -0.56 3.28
C ARG A 155 -11.41 -1.78 2.55
N PRO A 156 -12.07 -2.25 1.48
CA PRO A 156 -11.45 -3.19 0.57
C PRO A 156 -10.07 -2.66 0.12
N PRO A 157 -9.00 -3.46 0.24
CA PRO A 157 -7.66 -2.99 -0.04
C PRO A 157 -7.48 -2.71 -1.54
N ALA A 158 -7.01 -1.51 -1.88
CA ALA A 158 -6.71 -1.11 -3.26
C ALA A 158 -5.37 -1.70 -3.75
N LEU A 159 -5.25 -3.03 -3.75
CA LEU A 159 -3.98 -3.76 -3.96
C LEU A 159 -3.31 -3.43 -5.31
N ASP A 160 -4.08 -3.30 -6.39
CA ASP A 160 -3.51 -2.98 -7.71
C ASP A 160 -2.85 -1.61 -7.74
N VAL A 161 -3.43 -0.64 -7.02
CA VAL A 161 -2.83 0.69 -6.87
C VAL A 161 -1.63 0.62 -5.94
N ALA A 162 -1.78 -0.02 -4.78
CA ALA A 162 -0.72 -0.16 -3.77
C ALA A 162 0.57 -0.79 -4.33
N ARG A 163 0.45 -1.82 -5.19
CA ARG A 163 1.59 -2.47 -5.87
C ARG A 163 2.46 -1.49 -6.65
N THR A 164 1.87 -0.42 -7.20
CA THR A 164 2.63 0.58 -7.96
C THR A 164 3.57 1.40 -7.06
N PHE A 165 3.30 1.48 -5.75
CA PHE A 165 4.10 2.23 -4.78
C PHE A 165 5.21 1.40 -4.12
N VAL A 166 5.22 0.08 -4.29
CA VAL A 166 6.19 -0.81 -3.64
C VAL A 166 7.63 -0.49 -4.05
N ALA A 167 7.91 -0.46 -5.36
CA ALA A 167 9.25 -0.18 -5.87
C ALA A 167 9.81 1.19 -5.43
N PRO A 168 9.09 2.32 -5.59
CA PRO A 168 9.59 3.62 -5.12
C PRO A 168 9.71 3.69 -3.60
N LEU A 169 8.84 3.01 -2.84
CA LEU A 169 8.96 2.97 -1.38
C LEU A 169 10.25 2.24 -0.99
N LEU A 170 10.46 1.02 -1.46
CA LEU A 170 11.67 0.25 -1.15
C LEU A 170 12.96 0.98 -1.57
N ALA A 171 12.95 1.69 -2.70
CA ALA A 171 14.07 2.50 -3.15
C ALA A 171 14.36 3.72 -2.24
N SER A 172 13.39 4.16 -1.44
CA SER A 172 13.56 5.25 -0.47
C SER A 172 14.08 4.78 0.90
N LEU A 173 14.08 3.47 1.15
CA LEU A 173 14.51 2.87 2.42
C LEU A 173 16.02 2.60 2.49
N SER A 174 16.73 2.75 1.37
CA SER A 174 18.15 2.45 1.19
C SER A 174 19.08 3.61 1.55
#